data_AF-A0A399ZIH3-F1
#
_entry.id   AF-A0A399ZIH3-F1
#
_cell.length_a   1.000
_cell.length_b   1.000
_cell.length_c   1.000
_cell.angle_alpha   90.00
_cell.angle_beta   90.00
_cell.angle_gamma   90.00
#
_symmetry.space_group_name_H-M   'P 1'
#
loop_
_entity.id
_entity.type
_entity.pdbx_description
1 polymer ?
#
loop_
_entity_poly.entity_id
_entity_poly.type
_entity_poly.pdbx_seq_one_letter_code
_entity_poly.pdbx_strand_id
1 'polypeptide(L)' 'MNWLSKLVDNASNYFAHRKGLLPMIGILLVIVNFILPFIFGLNVITGSNLFLHLGVIVAIFGFMLAWAL' A
#
# COMPACT_ATOMS: atom_id res chain seq x y z
N MET A 1 -6.40 18.64 -19.31
CA MET A 1 -6.70 17.25 -18.89
C MET A 1 -5.39 16.55 -18.50
N ASN A 2 -4.60 17.14 -17.58
CA ASN A 2 -3.18 16.76 -17.37
C ASN A 2 -2.86 16.49 -15.89
N TRP A 3 -3.87 16.49 -15.03
CA TRP A 3 -3.66 16.36 -13.58
C TRP A 3 -3.30 14.92 -13.20
N LEU A 4 -3.93 13.93 -13.83
CA LEU A 4 -3.56 12.52 -13.69
C LEU A 4 -2.12 12.26 -14.14
N SER A 5 -1.71 12.77 -15.31
CA SER A 5 -0.35 12.61 -15.81
C SER A 5 0.68 13.25 -14.87
N LYS A 6 0.41 14.45 -14.33
CA LYS A 6 1.30 15.08 -13.33
C LYS A 6 1.35 14.33 -12.01
N LEU A 7 0.24 13.76 -11.55
CA LEU A 7 0.22 12.92 -10.34
C LEU A 7 1.01 11.63 -10.55
N VAL A 8 0.83 10.97 -11.70
CA VAL A 8 1.53 9.75 -12.06
C VAL A 8 3.02 10.02 -12.27
N ASP A 9 3.40 11.13 -12.91
CA ASP A 9 4.81 11.53 -13.06
C ASP A 9 5.45 11.85 -11.72
N ASN A 10 4.77 12.59 -10.85
CA ASN A 10 5.34 12.94 -9.55
C ASN A 10 5.42 11.73 -8.62
N ALA A 11 4.40 10.86 -8.64
CA ALA A 11 4.45 9.57 -7.97
C ALA A 11 5.58 8.70 -8.54
N SER A 12 5.73 8.61 -9.86
CA SER A 12 6.79 7.83 -10.52
C SER A 12 8.17 8.35 -10.19
N ASN A 13 8.37 9.68 -10.13
CA ASN A 13 9.66 10.27 -9.76
C ASN A 13 9.98 10.02 -8.27
N TYR A 14 8.96 10.02 -7.41
CA TYR A 14 9.08 9.69 -5.99
C TYR A 14 9.35 8.18 -5.76
N PHE A 15 8.71 7.31 -6.52
CA PHE A 15 8.92 5.85 -6.49
C PHE A 15 10.23 5.44 -7.17
N ALA A 16 10.69 6.15 -8.20
CA ALA A 16 11.95 5.88 -8.89
C ALA A 16 13.17 6.06 -7.97
N HIS A 17 13.12 7.06 -7.08
CA HIS A 17 14.20 7.29 -6.11
C HIS A 17 14.11 6.36 -4.88
N ARG A 18 12.91 5.86 -4.54
CA ARG A 18 12.69 4.93 -3.43
C ARG A 18 11.87 3.72 -3.90
N LYS A 19 12.52 2.86 -4.69
CA LYS A 19 11.92 1.66 -5.32
C LYS A 19 11.11 0.77 -4.37
N GLY A 20 11.36 0.83 -3.05
CA GLY A 20 10.63 0.07 -2.02
C GLY A 20 9.41 0.75 -1.38
N LEU A 21 8.99 1.95 -1.79
CA LEU A 21 7.99 2.72 -1.05
C LEU A 21 6.56 2.15 -1.15
N LEU A 22 6.18 1.60 -2.31
CA LEU A 22 4.92 0.90 -2.50
C LEU A 22 4.85 -0.41 -1.68
N PRO A 23 5.89 -1.28 -1.71
CA PRO A 23 6.03 -2.38 -0.76
C PRO A 23 5.90 -1.96 0.70
N MET A 24 6.54 -0.83 1.05
CA MET A 24 6.53 -0.30 2.42
C MET A 24 5.12 0.14 2.85
N ILE A 25 4.33 0.76 1.95
CA ILE A 25 2.92 1.08 2.21
C ILE A 25 2.09 -0.20 2.42
N GLY A 26 2.33 -1.23 1.61
CA GLY A 26 1.66 -2.53 1.77
C GLY A 26 1.96 -3.18 3.13
N ILE A 27 3.22 -3.16 3.56
CA ILE A 27 3.63 -3.64 4.89
C ILE A 27 2.97 -2.81 6.00
N LEU A 28 2.90 -1.49 5.84
CA LEU A 28 2.26 -0.59 6.80
C LEU A 28 0.76 -0.92 6.94
N LEU A 29 0.07 -1.17 5.83
CA LEU A 29 -1.34 -1.60 5.82
C LEU A 29 -1.54 -2.94 6.56
N VAL A 30 -0.61 -3.89 6.41
CA VAL A 30 -0.65 -5.17 7.15
C VAL A 30 -0.46 -4.95 8.65
N ILE A 31 0.50 -4.10 9.05
CA ILE A 31 0.73 -3.74 10.45
C ILE A 31 -0.50 -3.03 11.04
N VAL A 32 -1.09 -2.10 10.28
CA VAL A 32 -2.32 -1.40 10.68
C VAL A 32 -3.48 -2.39 10.84
N ASN A 33 -3.64 -3.36 9.92
CA ASN A 33 -4.64 -4.42 10.09
C ASN A 33 -4.41 -5.24 11.37
N PHE A 34 -3.15 -5.47 11.74
CA PHE A 34 -2.83 -6.21 12.98
C PHE A 34 -3.17 -5.39 14.24
N ILE A 35 -2.97 -4.07 14.21
CA ILE A 35 -3.22 -3.19 15.36
C ILE A 35 -4.72 -2.83 15.51
N LEU A 36 -5.44 -2.70 14.39
CA LEU A 36 -6.85 -2.29 14.38
C LEU A 36 -7.78 -3.12 15.31
N PRO A 37 -7.69 -4.46 15.36
CA PRO A 37 -8.48 -5.29 16.27
C PRO A 37 -8.27 -4.98 17.75
N PHE A 38 -7.08 -4.52 18.14
CA PHE A 38 -6.79 -4.16 19.53
C PHE A 38 -7.46 -2.84 19.96
N ILE A 39 -7.71 -1.93 19.01
CA ILE A 39 -8.33 -0.62 19.30
C ILE A 39 -9.86 -0.68 19.13
N PHE A 40 -10.32 -1.30 18.04
CA PHE A 40 -11.74 -1.28 17.64
C PHE A 40 -12.48 -2.59 17.93
N GLY A 41 -11.80 -3.64 18.40
CA GLY A 41 -12.39 -4.95 18.63
C GLY A 41 -12.76 -5.69 17.33
N LEU A 42 -13.60 -6.71 17.46
CA LEU A 42 -14.08 -7.53 16.34
C LEU A 42 -15.26 -6.82 15.64
N ASN A 43 -14.95 -6.06 14.59
CA ASN A 43 -15.90 -5.35 13.74
C ASN A 43 -15.80 -5.87 12.31
N VAL A 44 -16.75 -5.51 11.44
CA VAL A 44 -16.77 -5.98 10.04
C VAL A 44 -15.44 -5.70 9.32
N ILE A 45 -14.81 -4.55 9.61
CA ILE A 45 -13.54 -4.13 8.99
C ILE A 45 -12.36 -4.98 9.47
N THR A 46 -12.29 -5.31 10.77
CA THR A 46 -11.21 -6.12 11.36
C THR A 46 -11.42 -7.61 11.17
N GLY A 47 -12.67 -8.08 11.21
CA GLY A 47 -13.04 -9.48 11.01
C GLY A 47 -12.85 -9.94 9.56
N SER A 48 -13.04 -9.04 8.59
CA SER A 48 -12.81 -9.34 7.17
C SER A 48 -11.34 -9.22 6.74
N ASN A 49 -10.46 -8.69 7.60
CA ASN A 49 -9.05 -8.46 7.28
C ASN A 49 -8.84 -7.66 5.97
N LEU A 50 -9.71 -6.69 5.69
CA LEU A 50 -9.68 -5.90 4.44
C LEU A 50 -8.36 -5.17 4.24
N PHE A 51 -7.81 -4.59 5.31
CA PHE A 51 -6.53 -3.89 5.28
C PHE A 51 -5.35 -4.85 5.01
N LEU A 52 -5.44 -6.09 5.48
CA LEU A 52 -4.44 -7.13 5.17
C LEU A 52 -4.48 -7.52 3.70
N HIS A 53 -5.66 -7.76 3.13
CA HIS A 53 -5.79 -8.10 1.72
C HIS A 53 -5.31 -6.97 0.81
N LEU A 54 -5.74 -5.73 1.09
CA LEU A 54 -5.27 -4.55 0.35
C LEU A 54 -3.77 -4.34 0.53
N GLY A 55 -3.24 -4.48 1.74
CA GLY A 55 -1.82 -4.34 2.02
C GLY A 55 -0.95 -5.34 1.27
N VAL A 56 -1.37 -6.61 1.22
CA VAL A 56 -0.67 -7.65 0.46
C VAL A 56 -0.70 -7.38 -1.04
N ILE A 57 -1.85 -6.99 -1.59
CA ILE A 57 -1.97 -6.65 -3.02
C ILE A 57 -1.05 -5.47 -3.36
N VAL A 58 -1.11 -4.39 -2.58
CA VAL A 58 -0.26 -3.20 -2.75
C VAL A 58 1.23 -3.56 -2.61
N ALA A 59 1.58 -4.45 -1.68
CA ALA A 59 2.96 -4.90 -1.51
C ALA A 59 3.46 -5.68 -2.74
N ILE A 60 2.65 -6.63 -3.26
CA ILE A 60 2.99 -7.42 -4.45
C ILE A 60 3.16 -6.51 -5.66
N PHE A 61 2.20 -5.61 -5.92
CA PHE A 61 2.33 -4.61 -7.00
C PHE A 61 3.58 -3.74 -6.83
N GLY A 62 3.87 -3.38 -5.59
CA GLY A 62 5.08 -2.65 -5.25
C GLY A 62 6.36 -3.39 -5.58
N PHE A 63 6.45 -4.68 -5.25
CA PHE A 63 7.60 -5.51 -5.57
C PHE A 63 7.75 -5.67 -7.09
N MET A 64 6.65 -5.87 -7.81
CA MET A 64 6.65 -5.96 -9.27
C MET A 64 7.15 -4.65 -9.91
N LEU A 65 6.70 -3.49 -9.43
CA LEU A 65 7.14 -2.18 -9.91
C LEU A 65 8.60 -1.88 -9.55
N ALA A 66 9.05 -2.28 -8.37
CA ALA A 66 10.45 -2.13 -7.93
C ALA A 66 11.43 -2.92 -8.80
N TRP A 67 10.97 -4.05 -9.36
CA TRP A 67 11.77 -4.94 -10.20
C TRP A 67 11.73 -4.55 -11.68
N ALA A 68 10.63 -3.93 -12.12
CA ALA A 68 10.43 -3.46 -13.51
C ALA A 68 11.18 -2.15 -13.83
N LEU A 69 11.72 -1.45 -12.82
CA LEU A 69 12.33 -0.12 -12.89
C LEU A 69 13.79 -0.16 -12.41
#